data_AF-A0A7S2FPD6-F1
#
_entry.id   AF-A0A7S2FPD6-F1
#
_cell.length_a   1.000
_cell.length_b   1.000
_cell.length_c   1.000
_cell.angle_alpha   90.00
_cell.angle_beta   90.00
_cell.angle_gamma   90.00
#
_symmetry.space_group_name_H-M   'P 1'
#
loop_
_entity.id
_entity.type
_entity.pdbx_description
1 polymer ?
#
loop_
_entity_poly.entity_id
_entity_poly.type
_entity_poly.pdbx_seq_one_letter_code
_entity_poly.pdbx_strand_id
1 'polypeptide(L)'
;DTQDRATREAAMLYCVAEGHLNDQEVEEALKAAGDALELFKNKGSSSGAADALRIIVSATRLKGQAADAISLATQELESFKASKDTRGQASMLFATGEVHLDESRPEEA
;
A
#
# COMPACT_ATOMS: atom_id res chain seq x y z
N ASP A 1 8.16 -26.93 2.42
CA ASP A 1 8.13 -26.25 1.12
C ASP A 1 8.46 -24.77 1.34
N THR A 2 9.47 -24.25 0.66
CA THR A 2 10.00 -22.88 0.86
C THR A 2 9.10 -21.80 0.26
N GLN A 3 8.30 -22.18 -0.75
CA GLN A 3 7.29 -21.32 -1.38
C GLN A 3 6.21 -20.88 -0.37
N ASP A 4 5.65 -21.84 0.35
CA ASP A 4 4.59 -21.63 1.35
C ASP A 4 5.07 -20.83 2.58
N ARG A 5 6.35 -20.94 2.95
CA ARG A 5 6.95 -20.12 4.02
C ARG A 5 6.97 -18.64 3.65
N ALA A 6 7.48 -18.31 2.47
CA ALA A 6 7.62 -16.91 2.04
C ALA A 6 6.27 -16.22 1.82
N THR A 7 5.25 -16.94 1.35
CA THR A 7 3.88 -16.38 1.26
C THR A 7 3.32 -16.07 2.65
N ARG A 8 3.52 -16.96 3.63
CA ARG A 8 3.12 -16.69 5.02
C ARG A 8 3.89 -15.52 5.62
N GLU A 9 5.18 -15.43 5.35
CA GLU A 9 6.03 -14.32 5.81
C GLU A 9 5.56 -12.97 5.26
N ALA A 10 5.25 -12.89 3.96
CA ALA A 10 4.70 -11.69 3.35
C ALA A 10 3.36 -11.28 3.98
N ALA A 11 2.46 -12.24 4.23
CA ALA A 11 1.18 -11.98 4.89
C ALA A 11 1.37 -11.50 6.34
N MET A 12 2.32 -12.06 7.08
CA MET A 12 2.64 -11.61 8.43
C MET A 12 3.21 -10.19 8.44
N LEU A 13 4.11 -9.87 7.52
CA LEU A 13 4.65 -8.52 7.35
C LEU A 13 3.56 -7.52 6.97
N TYR A 14 2.61 -7.90 6.11
CA TYR A 14 1.42 -7.10 5.82
C TYR A 14 0.61 -6.81 7.09
N CYS A 15 0.30 -7.82 7.91
CA CYS A 15 -0.45 -7.62 9.15
C CYS A 15 0.31 -6.72 10.14
N VAL A 16 1.62 -6.87 10.23
CA VAL A 16 2.48 -6.01 11.07
C VAL A 16 2.43 -4.56 10.55
N ALA A 17 2.53 -4.36 9.24
CA ALA A 17 2.45 -3.04 8.64
C ALA A 17 1.08 -2.38 8.86
N GLU A 18 -0.01 -3.15 8.78
CA GLU A 18 -1.37 -2.66 9.05
C GLU A 18 -1.53 -2.27 10.54
N GLY A 19 -0.94 -3.05 11.45
CA GLY A 19 -0.86 -2.71 12.88
C GLY A 19 -0.15 -1.38 13.10
N HIS A 20 1.08 -1.24 12.60
CA HIS A 20 1.84 0.01 12.70
C HIS A 20 1.12 1.20 12.07
N LEU A 21 0.44 1.00 10.93
CA LEU A 21 -0.35 2.07 10.29
C LEU A 21 -1.50 2.53 11.19
N ASN A 22 -2.21 1.60 11.83
CA ASN A 22 -3.31 1.91 12.75
C ASN A 22 -2.81 2.65 14.01
N ASP A 23 -1.62 2.31 14.48
CA ASP A 23 -0.95 2.97 15.60
C ASP A 23 -0.23 4.27 15.21
N GLN A 24 -0.30 4.66 13.92
CA GLN A 24 0.38 5.82 13.33
C GLN A 24 1.92 5.79 13.44
N GLU A 25 2.50 4.60 13.57
CA GLU A 25 3.94 4.33 13.51
C GLU A 25 4.35 4.27 12.03
N VAL A 26 4.41 5.45 11.40
CA VAL A 26 4.49 5.62 9.93
C VAL A 26 5.76 4.97 9.35
N GLU A 27 6.92 5.18 9.97
CA GLU A 27 8.20 4.65 9.50
C GLU A 27 8.22 3.11 9.55
N GLU A 28 7.71 2.52 10.63
CA GLU A 28 7.60 1.09 10.83
C GLU A 28 6.60 0.46 9.84
N ALA A 29 5.46 1.13 9.61
CA ALA A 29 4.46 0.72 8.62
C ALA A 29 5.05 0.69 7.22
N LEU A 30 5.79 1.74 6.82
CA LEU A 30 6.45 1.82 5.52
C LEU A 30 7.48 0.70 5.33
N LYS A 31 8.28 0.43 6.36
CA LYS A 31 9.29 -0.63 6.32
C LYS A 31 8.63 -2.01 6.14
N ALA A 32 7.69 -2.36 7.02
CA ALA A 32 7.04 -3.66 6.99
C ALA A 32 6.22 -3.87 5.70
N ALA A 33 5.54 -2.83 5.21
CA ALA A 33 4.80 -2.90 3.94
C ALA A 33 5.75 -3.01 2.74
N GLY A 34 6.91 -2.36 2.77
CA GLY A 34 7.95 -2.50 1.75
C GLY A 34 8.48 -3.92 1.66
N ASP A 35 8.82 -4.52 2.81
CA ASP A 35 9.29 -5.91 2.88
C ASP A 35 8.20 -6.89 2.39
N ALA A 36 6.93 -6.68 2.79
CA ALA A 36 5.80 -7.46 2.31
C ALA A 36 5.61 -7.34 0.78
N LEU A 37 5.69 -6.12 0.25
CA LEU A 37 5.53 -5.82 -1.17
C LEU A 37 6.58 -6.56 -2.01
N GLU A 38 7.85 -6.52 -1.59
CA GLU A 38 8.93 -7.22 -2.29
C GLU A 38 8.66 -8.73 -2.35
N LEU A 39 8.27 -9.33 -1.22
CA LEU A 39 7.95 -10.76 -1.18
C LEU A 39 6.75 -11.10 -2.05
N PHE A 40 5.67 -10.32 -2.01
CA PHE A 40 4.50 -10.55 -2.85
C PHE A 40 4.82 -10.43 -4.34
N LYS A 41 5.60 -9.42 -4.74
CA LYS A 41 6.07 -9.27 -6.13
C LYS A 41 6.93 -10.47 -6.56
N ASN A 42 7.85 -10.92 -5.71
CA ASN A 42 8.69 -12.10 -5.96
C ASN A 42 7.89 -13.41 -6.08
N LYS A 43 6.70 -13.48 -5.45
CA LYS A 43 5.78 -14.61 -5.57
C LYS A 43 4.75 -14.46 -6.69
N GLY A 44 4.73 -13.34 -7.39
CA GLY A 44 3.69 -13.04 -8.38
C GLY A 44 2.30 -12.86 -7.77
N SER A 45 2.20 -12.58 -6.47
CA SER A 45 0.93 -12.31 -5.80
C SER A 45 0.51 -10.87 -6.03
N SER A 46 -0.25 -10.64 -7.10
CA SER A 46 -0.72 -9.30 -7.47
C SER A 46 -1.65 -8.70 -6.39
N SER A 47 -2.51 -9.53 -5.78
CA SER A 47 -3.39 -9.09 -4.69
C SER A 47 -2.62 -8.66 -3.45
N GLY A 48 -1.63 -9.45 -3.02
CA GLY A 48 -0.80 -9.10 -1.86
C GLY A 48 0.05 -7.86 -2.11
N ALA A 49 0.57 -7.71 -3.33
CA ALA A 49 1.29 -6.50 -3.72
C ALA A 49 0.39 -5.25 -3.67
N ALA A 50 -0.86 -5.35 -4.16
CA ALA A 50 -1.84 -4.27 -4.08
C ALA A 50 -2.20 -3.90 -2.63
N ASP A 51 -2.38 -4.91 -1.77
CA ASP A 51 -2.70 -4.69 -0.35
C ASP A 51 -1.54 -4.00 0.38
N ALA A 52 -0.29 -4.39 0.13
CA ALA A 52 0.91 -3.75 0.69
C ALA A 52 1.11 -2.32 0.14
N LEU A 53 0.90 -2.09 -1.16
CA LEU A 53 0.98 -0.76 -1.77
C LEU A 53 -0.04 0.21 -1.17
N ARG A 54 -1.25 -0.26 -0.84
CA ARG A 54 -2.26 0.55 -0.15
C ARG A 54 -1.71 1.08 1.17
N ILE A 55 -1.07 0.23 1.98
CA ILE A 55 -0.46 0.65 3.26
C ILE A 55 0.62 1.70 3.02
N ILE A 56 1.49 1.51 2.01
CA ILE A 56 2.55 2.48 1.70
C ILE A 56 1.96 3.83 1.31
N VAL A 57 0.92 3.86 0.46
CA VAL A 57 0.24 5.10 0.06
C VAL A 57 -0.40 5.77 1.29
N SER A 58 -1.13 5.02 2.12
CA SER A 58 -1.74 5.54 3.34
C SER A 58 -0.72 6.09 4.34
N ALA A 59 0.41 5.40 4.54
CA ALA A 59 1.49 5.84 5.43
C ALA A 59 2.19 7.10 4.89
N THR A 60 2.47 7.14 3.59
CA THR A 60 3.06 8.31 2.92
C THR A 60 2.16 9.53 3.03
N ARG A 61 0.85 9.34 2.92
CA ARG A 61 -0.16 10.37 3.19
C ARG A 61 -0.12 10.85 4.65
N LEU A 62 -0.11 9.94 5.63
CA LEU A 62 -0.03 10.31 7.05
C LEU A 62 1.24 11.08 7.41
N LYS A 63 2.32 10.88 6.63
CA LYS A 63 3.56 11.67 6.73
C LYS A 63 3.45 13.10 6.19
N GLY A 64 2.28 13.50 5.67
CA GLY A 64 2.07 14.79 5.02
C GLY A 64 2.61 14.84 3.58
N GLN A 65 2.97 13.71 2.99
CA GLN A 65 3.53 13.63 1.64
C GLN A 65 2.45 13.22 0.62
N ALA A 66 1.31 13.92 0.61
CA ALA A 66 0.15 13.58 -0.21
C ALA A 66 0.48 13.50 -1.72
N ALA A 67 1.30 14.42 -2.23
CA ALA A 67 1.73 14.42 -3.63
C ALA A 67 2.53 13.15 -4.00
N ASP A 68 3.42 12.70 -3.12
CA ASP A 68 4.20 11.48 -3.32
C ASP A 68 3.30 10.24 -3.28
N ALA A 69 2.33 10.22 -2.35
CA ALA A 69 1.33 9.16 -2.23
C ALA A 69 0.48 9.02 -3.52
N ILE A 70 0.01 10.14 -4.07
CA ILE A 70 -0.75 10.18 -5.35
C ILE A 70 0.12 9.73 -6.51
N SER A 71 1.37 10.18 -6.57
CA SER A 71 2.31 9.80 -7.63
C SER A 71 2.52 8.28 -7.66
N LEU A 72 2.77 7.69 -6.49
CA LEU A 72 2.94 6.24 -6.33
C LEU A 72 1.67 5.48 -6.73
N ALA A 73 0.51 5.87 -6.20
CA ALA A 73 -0.76 5.22 -6.52
C ALA A 73 -1.09 5.29 -8.02
N THR A 74 -0.77 6.42 -8.68
CA THR A 74 -0.98 6.59 -10.13
C THR A 74 -0.05 5.69 -10.94
N GLN A 75 1.23 5.59 -10.57
CA GLN A 75 2.19 4.72 -11.24
C GLN A 75 1.79 3.24 -11.17
N GLU A 76 1.40 2.78 -9.98
CA GLU A 76 1.00 1.39 -9.76
C GLU A 76 -0.38 1.11 -10.38
N LEU A 77 -1.29 2.10 -10.43
CA LEU A 77 -2.55 2.00 -11.18
C LEU A 77 -2.32 1.71 -12.67
N GLU A 78 -1.39 2.43 -13.32
CA GLU A 78 -1.06 2.17 -14.72
C GLU A 78 -0.44 0.77 -14.91
N SER A 79 0.36 0.31 -13.95
CA SER A 79 0.91 -1.05 -13.95
C SER A 79 -0.20 -2.10 -13.85
N PHE A 80 -1.18 -1.91 -12.95
CA PHE A 80 -2.35 -2.81 -12.83
C PHE A 80 -3.31 -2.73 -14.01
N LYS A 81 -3.39 -1.60 -14.72
CA LYS A 81 -4.11 -1.50 -16.00
C LYS A 81 -3.42 -2.32 -17.09
N ALA A 82 -2.10 -2.21 -17.19
CA ALA A 82 -1.30 -2.96 -18.17
C ALA A 82 -1.42 -4.48 -17.95
N SER A 83 -1.47 -4.93 -16.70
CA SER A 83 -1.68 -6.34 -16.34
C SER A 83 -3.14 -6.80 -16.34
N LYS A 84 -4.10 -5.88 -16.55
CA LYS A 84 -5.56 -6.11 -16.44
C LYS A 84 -6.00 -6.60 -15.06
N ASP A 85 -5.26 -6.28 -14.00
CA ASP A 85 -5.64 -6.58 -12.62
C ASP A 85 -6.66 -5.54 -12.12
N THR A 86 -7.93 -5.91 -12.13
CA THR A 86 -9.02 -5.03 -11.69
C THR A 86 -9.02 -4.80 -10.18
N ARG A 87 -8.53 -5.75 -9.37
CA ARG A 87 -8.43 -5.59 -7.91
C ARG A 87 -7.32 -4.60 -7.57
N GLY A 88 -6.16 -4.73 -8.21
CA GLY A 88 -5.05 -3.79 -8.04
C GLY A 88 -5.45 -2.37 -8.44
N GLN A 89 -6.15 -2.22 -9.58
CA GLN A 89 -6.71 -0.94 -10.00
C GLN A 89 -7.65 -0.33 -8.95
N ALA A 90 -8.60 -1.12 -8.43
CA ALA A 90 -9.53 -0.66 -7.40
C ALA A 90 -8.80 -0.24 -6.12
N SER A 91 -7.75 -0.97 -5.73
CA SER A 91 -6.97 -0.68 -4.53
C SER A 91 -6.24 0.65 -4.65
N MET A 92 -5.63 0.95 -5.80
CA MET A 92 -4.95 2.23 -6.02
C MET A 92 -5.92 3.40 -6.14
N LEU A 93 -7.07 3.20 -6.81
CA LEU A 93 -8.12 4.22 -6.88
C LEU A 93 -8.71 4.53 -5.50
N PHE A 94 -8.93 3.51 -4.68
CA PHE A 94 -9.37 3.68 -3.30
C PHE A 94 -8.36 4.50 -2.51
N ALA A 95 -7.08 4.10 -2.52
CA ALA A 95 -6.02 4.79 -1.80
C ALA A 95 -5.91 6.28 -2.22
N THR A 96 -5.94 6.59 -3.52
CA THR A 96 -5.95 7.97 -4.01
C THR A 96 -7.18 8.75 -3.53
N GLY A 97 -8.36 8.11 -3.50
CA GLY A 97 -9.57 8.71 -2.95
C GLY A 97 -9.40 9.07 -1.46
N GLU A 98 -8.77 8.20 -0.68
CA GLU A 98 -8.48 8.49 0.72
C GLU A 98 -7.46 9.64 0.89
N VAL A 99 -6.50 9.81 -0.04
CA VAL A 99 -5.57 10.97 -0.03
C VAL A 99 -6.32 12.27 -0.29
N HIS A 100 -7.18 12.32 -1.30
CA HIS A 100 -7.94 13.54 -1.62
C HIS A 100 -8.96 13.93 -0.57
N LEU A 101 -9.55 12.96 0.16
CA LEU A 101 -10.45 13.27 1.28
C LEU A 101 -9.74 13.99 2.43
N ASP A 102 -8.45 13.72 2.64
CA ASP A 102 -7.65 14.43 3.64
C ASP A 102 -7.33 15.87 3.19
N GLU A 103 -6.96 16.06 1.91
CA GLU A 103 -6.73 17.41 1.35
C GLU A 103 -8.00 18.26 1.28
N SER A 104 -9.15 17.63 1.08
CA SER A 104 -10.45 18.30 0.96
C SER A 104 -11.10 18.60 2.31
N ARG A 105 -10.46 18.25 3.43
CA ARG A 105 -10.80 18.76 4.75
C ARG A 105 -10.07 20.09 4.93
N PRO A 106 -10.70 21.26 4.64
CA PRO A 106 -10.18 22.50 5.18
C PRO A 106 -10.08 22.33 6.69
N GLU A 107 -8.94 22.70 7.26
CA GLU A 107 -8.78 22.82 8.71
C GLU A 107 -10.03 23.51 9.26
N GLU A 108 -10.79 22.81 10.10
CA GLU A 108 -11.79 23.47 10.93
C GLU A 108 -11.03 24.40 11.87
N ALA A 109 -10.86 25.66 11.42
CA ALA A 109 -10.52 26.90 12.13
C ALA A 109 -9.31 26.89 13.10
#